data_AF-A0A673NE13-F1
#
_entry.id   AF-A0A673NE13-F1
#
_cell.length_a   1.000
_cell.length_b   1.000
_cell.length_c   1.000
_cell.angle_alpha   90.00
_cell.angle_beta   90.00
_cell.angle_gamma   90.00
#
_symmetry.space_group_name_H-M   'P 1'
#
loop_
_entity.id
_entity.type
_entity.pdbx_description
1 polymer ?
#
loop_
_entity_poly.entity_id
_entity_poly.type
_entity_poly.pdbx_seq_one_letter_code
_entity_poly.pdbx_strand_id
1 'polypeptide(L)'
;MAVRHFKYYLCGILFTIRTDHAALLWLMSFKEPEGQVARWLEELQSYNFTVVHRAGSSHTNADALSRRPCAAEGCRHCENKETQEKELGQENQAAQLACGALTVVDAPEWQLQQEQDDDLRPVLRWLGAKQRPEWGDIAGCSVATKGLWSKFNTLRLSEGVLQRAWKEPATGEDRWQVVVPKAMREAVLTACHGSTGTCHFGVSKTLRRLRQGFYWGQHRRDVEDFCRRCDACAAYKGPLDRSHAELQQQAVGAPMERVAVDIMGPFPITERGNRFVLAAMDYFTKWPEAYAIPNQEAETVSEALVEGMFSRFGMAEVVHSDQGRNFESKLFAALCERLGMHLRPCVNGLACRKPAQHHCIHKAMALLKDLIGPWPSS
;
A
#
# COMPACT_ATOMS: atom_id res chain seq x y z
N MET A 1 -11.44 4.54 -13.25
CA MET A 1 -12.63 3.70 -12.99
C MET A 1 -12.90 2.83 -14.21
N ALA A 2 -13.25 1.55 -14.01
CA ALA A 2 -13.59 0.63 -15.10
C ALA A 2 -14.80 1.12 -15.92
N VAL A 3 -15.79 1.74 -15.27
CA VAL A 3 -17.00 2.28 -15.93
C VAL A 3 -16.65 3.33 -16.99
N ARG A 4 -15.62 4.16 -16.75
CA ARG A 4 -15.12 5.14 -17.72
C ARG A 4 -14.52 4.48 -18.96
N HIS A 5 -13.80 3.37 -18.78
CA HIS A 5 -13.19 2.62 -19.86
C HIS A 5 -14.25 1.99 -20.77
N PHE A 6 -15.32 1.45 -20.18
CA PHE A 6 -16.42 0.81 -20.91
C PHE A 6 -17.61 1.76 -21.18
N LYS A 7 -17.41 3.08 -21.11
CA LYS A 7 -18.48 4.09 -21.24
C LYS A 7 -19.38 3.85 -22.45
N TYR A 8 -18.79 3.57 -23.61
CA TYR A 8 -19.53 3.36 -24.87
C TYR A 8 -20.45 2.13 -24.86
N TYR A 9 -20.16 1.15 -24.00
CA TYR A 9 -20.98 -0.05 -23.85
C TYR A 9 -22.00 0.07 -22.73
N LEU A 10 -21.72 0.87 -21.71
CA LEU A 10 -22.50 0.95 -20.47
C LEU A 10 -23.48 2.13 -20.43
N CYS A 11 -23.27 3.15 -21.28
CA CYS A 11 -24.13 4.33 -21.31
C CYS A 11 -25.53 3.97 -21.81
N GLY A 12 -26.57 4.32 -21.04
CA GLY A 12 -27.97 4.10 -21.42
C GLY A 12 -28.53 2.69 -21.16
N ILE A 13 -27.72 1.75 -20.65
CA ILE A 13 -28.17 0.40 -20.29
C ILE A 13 -28.11 0.17 -18.78
N LEU A 14 -28.98 -0.71 -18.26
CA LEU A 14 -28.91 -1.17 -16.87
C LEU A 14 -27.90 -2.30 -16.75
N PHE A 15 -26.90 -2.15 -15.88
CA PHE A 15 -25.90 -3.19 -15.65
C PHE A 15 -25.61 -3.41 -14.15
N THR A 16 -24.93 -4.52 -13.83
CA THR A 16 -24.58 -4.87 -12.45
C THR A 16 -23.07 -4.78 -12.25
N ILE A 17 -22.65 -3.96 -11.29
CA ILE A 17 -21.26 -3.88 -10.83
C ILE A 17 -21.07 -4.89 -9.71
N ARG A 18 -20.19 -5.87 -9.95
CA ARG A 18 -19.77 -6.83 -8.92
C ARG A 18 -18.43 -6.39 -8.34
N THR A 19 -18.37 -6.25 -7.02
CA THR A 19 -17.17 -5.78 -6.31
C THR A 19 -16.90 -6.63 -5.08
N ASP A 20 -15.63 -6.82 -4.79
CA ASP A 20 -15.09 -7.41 -3.57
C ASP A 20 -15.01 -6.41 -2.41
N HIS A 21 -15.41 -5.16 -2.64
CA HIS A 21 -15.35 -4.09 -1.65
C HIS A 21 -16.76 -3.72 -1.15
N ALA A 22 -17.14 -4.26 0.01
CA ALA A 22 -18.48 -4.08 0.58
C ALA A 22 -18.90 -2.63 0.83
N ALA A 23 -17.95 -1.69 1.02
CA ALA A 23 -18.28 -0.28 1.23
C ALA A 23 -18.93 0.38 0.00
N LEU A 24 -18.72 -0.16 -1.21
CA LEU A 24 -19.31 0.37 -2.43
C LEU A 24 -20.82 0.10 -2.56
N LEU A 25 -21.39 -0.78 -1.73
CA LEU A 25 -22.84 -0.96 -1.63
C LEU A 25 -23.55 0.33 -1.20
N TRP A 26 -22.87 1.15 -0.39
CA TRP A 26 -23.42 2.38 0.18
C TRP A 26 -23.02 3.63 -0.61
N LEU A 27 -22.34 3.46 -1.76
CA LEU A 27 -21.75 4.56 -2.52
C LEU A 27 -22.81 5.61 -2.92
N MET A 28 -23.96 5.18 -3.43
CA MET A 28 -25.06 6.08 -3.83
C MET A 28 -25.89 6.62 -2.66
N SER A 29 -25.71 6.08 -1.45
CA SER A 29 -26.46 6.46 -0.24
C SER A 29 -25.65 7.34 0.71
N PHE A 30 -24.46 7.78 0.29
CA PHE A 30 -23.59 8.65 1.08
C PHE A 30 -24.19 10.05 1.18
N LYS A 31 -24.44 10.54 2.40
CA LYS A 31 -25.06 11.85 2.63
C LYS A 31 -24.13 13.03 2.34
N GLU A 32 -22.82 12.87 2.55
CA GLU A 32 -21.81 13.93 2.40
C GLU A 32 -20.53 13.34 1.77
N PRO A 33 -20.47 13.19 0.44
CA PRO A 33 -19.26 12.73 -0.22
C PRO A 33 -18.25 13.89 -0.37
N GLU A 34 -17.00 13.67 0.07
CA GLU A 34 -15.91 14.63 -0.08
C GLU A 34 -14.78 14.10 -0.97
N GLY A 35 -14.02 15.02 -1.57
CA GLY A 35 -12.78 14.71 -2.28
C GLY A 35 -12.96 13.77 -3.48
N GLN A 36 -12.31 12.61 -3.44
CA GLN A 36 -12.29 11.66 -4.55
C GLN A 36 -13.63 10.93 -4.74
N VAL A 37 -14.36 10.68 -3.65
CA VAL A 37 -15.65 9.97 -3.67
C VAL A 37 -16.73 10.81 -4.35
N ALA A 38 -16.75 12.12 -4.11
CA ALA A 38 -17.66 13.07 -4.78
C ALA A 38 -17.48 13.05 -6.30
N ARG A 39 -16.23 13.11 -6.78
CA ARG A 39 -15.93 13.06 -8.23
C ARG A 39 -16.34 11.73 -8.85
N TRP A 40 -16.17 10.62 -8.13
CA TRP A 40 -16.63 9.32 -8.61
C TRP A 40 -18.15 9.25 -8.68
N LEU A 41 -18.86 9.83 -7.70
CA LEU A 41 -20.31 9.88 -7.69
C LEU A 41 -20.87 10.71 -8.85
N GLU A 42 -20.33 11.89 -9.12
CA GLU A 42 -20.73 12.70 -10.28
C GLU A 42 -20.61 11.93 -11.60
N GLU A 43 -19.52 11.18 -11.78
CA GLU A 43 -19.30 10.40 -12.99
C GLU A 43 -20.25 9.19 -13.05
N LEU A 44 -20.44 8.50 -11.93
CA LEU A 44 -21.30 7.31 -11.83
C LEU A 44 -22.80 7.63 -11.96
N GLN A 45 -23.24 8.82 -11.56
CA GLN A 45 -24.62 9.28 -11.72
C GLN A 45 -25.10 9.28 -13.19
N SER A 46 -24.17 9.38 -14.14
CA SER A 46 -24.51 9.31 -15.57
C SER A 46 -24.86 7.89 -16.06
N TYR A 47 -24.74 6.85 -15.21
CA TYR A 47 -24.97 5.46 -15.57
C TYR A 47 -26.07 4.81 -14.72
N ASN A 48 -26.79 3.86 -15.31
CA ASN A 48 -27.81 3.07 -14.61
C ASN A 48 -27.20 1.72 -14.17
N PHE A 49 -26.94 1.55 -12.88
CA PHE A 49 -26.37 0.30 -12.39
C PHE A 49 -26.82 -0.12 -10.99
N THR A 50 -26.58 -1.39 -10.69
CA THR A 50 -26.76 -1.99 -9.36
C THR A 50 -25.42 -2.51 -8.83
N VAL A 51 -25.11 -2.25 -7.56
CA VAL A 51 -23.88 -2.77 -6.93
C VAL A 51 -24.19 -4.04 -6.16
N VAL A 52 -23.46 -5.11 -6.47
CA VAL A 52 -23.55 -6.39 -5.75
C VAL A 52 -22.18 -6.72 -5.19
N HIS A 53 -22.11 -6.86 -3.88
CA HIS A 53 -20.89 -7.32 -3.23
C HIS A 53 -20.73 -8.84 -3.43
N ARG A 54 -19.52 -9.28 -3.77
CA ARG A 54 -19.11 -10.68 -3.78
C ARG A 54 -17.80 -10.80 -3.03
N ALA A 55 -17.74 -11.68 -2.03
CA ALA A 55 -16.49 -11.90 -1.29
C ALA A 55 -15.34 -12.24 -2.25
N GLY A 56 -14.14 -11.71 -1.98
CA GLY A 56 -12.97 -11.90 -2.87
C GLY A 56 -12.64 -13.37 -3.14
N SER A 57 -12.87 -14.25 -2.16
CA SER A 57 -12.70 -15.72 -2.31
C SER A 57 -13.63 -16.34 -3.36
N SER A 58 -14.76 -15.71 -3.66
CA SER A 58 -15.74 -16.13 -4.67
C SER A 58 -15.59 -15.36 -6.00
N HIS A 59 -14.55 -14.53 -6.13
CA HIS A 59 -14.28 -13.69 -7.29
C HIS A 59 -13.15 -14.25 -8.17
N THR A 60 -12.96 -15.57 -8.14
CA THR A 60 -11.89 -16.32 -8.83
C THR A 60 -11.82 -16.06 -10.34
N ASN A 61 -12.95 -15.76 -10.99
CA ASN A 61 -12.99 -15.43 -12.41
C ASN A 61 -12.34 -14.06 -12.72
N ALA A 62 -12.61 -13.03 -11.90
CA ALA A 62 -11.97 -11.73 -12.03
C ALA A 62 -10.51 -11.78 -11.54
N ASP A 63 -10.25 -12.58 -10.52
CA ASP A 63 -8.92 -12.81 -9.99
C ASP A 63 -8.04 -13.51 -11.04
N ALA A 64 -8.55 -14.52 -11.77
CA ALA A 64 -7.82 -15.19 -12.86
C ALA A 64 -7.55 -14.30 -14.08
N LEU A 65 -8.40 -13.29 -14.33
CA LEU A 65 -8.21 -12.33 -15.42
C LEU A 65 -7.24 -11.20 -15.05
N SER A 66 -7.17 -10.82 -13.77
CA SER A 66 -6.23 -9.80 -13.26
C SER A 66 -4.88 -10.40 -12.84
N ARG A 67 -4.88 -11.67 -12.40
CA ARG A 67 -3.71 -12.48 -12.06
C ARG A 67 -3.51 -13.49 -13.18
N ARG A 68 -2.73 -13.11 -14.21
CA ARG A 68 -2.32 -14.07 -15.24
C ARG A 68 -1.60 -15.24 -14.57
N PRO A 69 -2.08 -16.49 -14.68
CA PRO A 69 -1.32 -17.64 -14.21
C PRO A 69 0.01 -17.66 -14.97
N CYS A 70 1.11 -17.65 -14.22
CA CYS A 70 2.42 -17.76 -14.83
C CYS A 70 2.58 -19.18 -15.36
N ALA A 71 2.79 -19.32 -16.67
CA ALA A 71 2.93 -20.61 -17.34
C ALA A 71 4.31 -21.26 -17.13
N ALA A 72 5.25 -20.56 -16.51
CA ALA A 72 6.57 -21.11 -16.18
C ALA A 72 6.48 -21.92 -14.89
N GLU A 73 6.67 -23.24 -14.99
CA GLU A 73 6.93 -24.08 -13.82
C GLU A 73 8.20 -23.58 -13.13
N GLY A 74 8.13 -23.29 -11.83
CA GLY A 74 9.29 -22.79 -11.08
C GLY A 74 9.54 -21.27 -11.17
N CYS A 75 8.53 -20.46 -11.55
CA CYS A 75 8.71 -19.01 -11.64
C CYS A 75 9.03 -18.38 -10.26
N ARG A 76 10.30 -18.10 -10.00
CA ARG A 76 10.79 -17.47 -8.76
C ARG A 76 10.03 -16.22 -8.32
N HIS A 77 9.52 -15.41 -9.25
CA HIS A 77 8.74 -14.20 -8.90
C HIS A 77 7.33 -14.54 -8.41
N CYS A 78 6.65 -15.46 -9.09
CA CYS A 78 5.31 -15.91 -8.70
C CYS A 78 5.37 -16.81 -7.47
N GLU A 79 6.38 -17.67 -7.37
CA GLU A 79 6.66 -18.47 -6.18
C GLU A 79 6.97 -17.58 -4.99
N ASN A 80 7.83 -16.55 -5.11
CA ASN A 80 8.11 -15.60 -4.03
C ASN A 80 6.87 -14.77 -3.62
N LYS A 81 5.98 -14.46 -4.56
CA LYS A 81 4.77 -13.68 -4.29
C LYS A 81 3.67 -14.56 -3.67
N GLU A 82 3.53 -15.80 -4.13
CA GLU A 82 2.68 -16.81 -3.49
C GLU A 82 3.23 -17.24 -2.13
N THR A 83 4.55 -17.40 -1.97
CA THR A 83 5.15 -17.65 -0.66
C THR A 83 5.02 -16.43 0.23
N GLN A 84 5.17 -15.19 -0.25
CA GLN A 84 4.82 -14.01 0.56
C GLN A 84 3.34 -13.95 0.94
N GLU A 85 2.42 -14.27 0.02
CA GLU A 85 0.98 -14.27 0.31
C GLU A 85 0.57 -15.45 1.23
N LYS A 86 1.20 -16.62 1.06
CA LYS A 86 1.06 -17.81 1.93
C LYS A 86 1.76 -17.59 3.27
N GLU A 87 2.90 -16.91 3.32
CA GLU A 87 3.61 -16.48 4.54
C GLU A 87 2.80 -15.40 5.25
N LEU A 88 2.15 -14.46 4.56
CA LEU A 88 1.18 -13.53 5.17
C LEU A 88 -0.07 -14.27 5.68
N GLY A 89 -0.51 -15.34 5.01
CA GLY A 89 -1.59 -16.21 5.45
C GLY A 89 -1.21 -17.10 6.65
N GLN A 90 -0.01 -17.65 6.65
CA GLN A 90 0.59 -18.48 7.69
C GLN A 90 1.10 -17.63 8.86
N GLU A 91 1.51 -16.39 8.65
CA GLU A 91 1.78 -15.37 9.68
C GLU A 91 0.48 -14.97 10.38
N ASN A 92 -0.68 -15.01 9.71
CA ASN A 92 -1.96 -14.86 10.42
C ASN A 92 -2.26 -16.07 11.31
N GLN A 93 -1.87 -17.29 10.91
CA GLN A 93 -1.92 -18.50 11.76
C GLN A 93 -0.85 -18.49 12.87
N ALA A 94 0.37 -18.04 12.59
CA ALA A 94 1.47 -17.92 13.54
C ALA A 94 1.27 -16.74 14.49
N ALA A 95 0.59 -15.67 14.08
CA ALA A 95 0.10 -14.61 14.95
C ALA A 95 -1.09 -15.10 15.79
N GLN A 96 -1.92 -16.01 15.28
CA GLN A 96 -2.91 -16.76 16.06
C GLN A 96 -2.23 -17.69 17.10
N LEU A 97 -1.14 -18.37 16.75
CA LEU A 97 -0.34 -19.22 17.64
C LEU A 97 0.50 -18.42 18.64
N ALA A 98 1.01 -17.25 18.25
CA ALA A 98 1.75 -16.34 19.13
C ALA A 98 0.82 -15.48 19.99
N CYS A 99 -0.44 -15.30 19.61
CA CYS A 99 -1.51 -14.91 20.54
C CYS A 99 -1.91 -16.11 21.41
N GLY A 100 -1.84 -17.34 20.88
CA GLY A 100 -1.97 -18.60 21.61
C GLY A 100 -0.98 -18.74 22.77
N ALA A 101 0.28 -18.32 22.55
CA ALA A 101 1.32 -18.29 23.59
C ALA A 101 1.06 -17.22 24.67
N LEU A 102 0.32 -16.16 24.35
CA LEU A 102 -0.19 -15.16 25.30
C LEU A 102 -1.50 -15.61 26.00
N THR A 103 -2.18 -16.64 25.46
CA THR A 103 -3.37 -17.26 26.09
C THR A 103 -3.05 -18.42 27.02
N VAL A 104 -1.76 -18.71 27.29
CA VAL A 104 -1.40 -19.39 28.54
C VAL A 104 -1.51 -18.34 29.64
N VAL A 105 -2.76 -17.98 29.93
CA VAL A 105 -3.13 -17.11 31.04
C VAL A 105 -2.75 -17.90 32.28
N ASP A 106 -1.71 -17.45 32.99
CA ASP A 106 -1.52 -17.93 34.35
C ASP A 106 -2.68 -17.35 35.17
N ALA A 107 -3.81 -18.06 35.17
CA ALA A 107 -5.10 -17.60 35.71
C ALA A 107 -4.99 -17.02 37.12
N PRO A 108 -4.17 -17.56 38.04
CA PRO A 108 -3.95 -16.98 39.36
C PRO A 108 -3.32 -15.58 39.33
N GLU A 109 -2.32 -15.35 38.47
CA GLU A 109 -1.66 -14.04 38.36
C GLU A 109 -2.62 -12.99 37.82
N TRP A 110 -3.35 -13.34 36.75
CA TRP A 110 -4.33 -12.44 36.13
C TRP A 110 -5.48 -12.10 37.08
N GLN A 111 -5.99 -13.08 37.83
CA GLN A 111 -7.02 -12.84 38.83
C GLN A 111 -6.51 -11.88 39.91
N LEU A 112 -5.33 -12.13 40.48
CA LEU A 112 -4.74 -11.27 41.50
C LEU A 112 -4.57 -9.83 41.01
N GLN A 113 -4.07 -9.64 39.79
CA GLN A 113 -3.88 -8.32 39.20
C GLN A 113 -5.21 -7.61 38.90
N GLN A 114 -6.26 -8.35 38.53
CA GLN A 114 -7.60 -7.78 38.34
C GLN A 114 -8.27 -7.38 39.66
N GLU A 115 -8.03 -8.13 40.75
CA GLU A 115 -8.55 -7.80 42.09
C GLU A 115 -7.87 -6.56 42.69
N GLN A 116 -6.60 -6.33 42.36
CA GLN A 116 -5.84 -5.15 42.76
C GLN A 116 -6.17 -3.90 41.92
N ASP A 117 -6.79 -4.06 40.76
CA ASP A 117 -7.15 -2.93 39.89
C ASP A 117 -8.44 -2.24 40.39
N ASP A 118 -8.32 -0.97 40.77
CA ASP A 118 -9.43 -0.16 41.28
C ASP A 118 -10.62 -0.04 40.32
N ASP A 119 -10.39 -0.10 39.00
CA ASP A 119 -11.45 0.01 38.01
C ASP A 119 -12.17 -1.31 37.77
N LEU A 120 -11.48 -2.44 37.94
CA LEU A 120 -12.00 -3.79 37.69
C LEU A 120 -12.62 -4.41 38.95
N ARG A 121 -12.07 -4.13 40.14
CA ARG A 121 -12.56 -4.66 41.41
C ARG A 121 -14.06 -4.48 41.65
N PRO A 122 -14.69 -3.31 41.37
CA PRO A 122 -16.14 -3.16 41.48
C PRO A 122 -16.89 -4.09 40.52
N VAL A 123 -16.38 -4.26 39.29
CA VAL A 123 -16.99 -5.10 38.24
C VAL A 123 -16.93 -6.57 38.63
N LEU A 124 -15.80 -7.03 39.20
CA LEU A 124 -15.65 -8.38 39.74
C LEU A 124 -16.71 -8.66 40.81
N ARG A 125 -16.93 -7.72 41.74
CA ARG A 125 -17.94 -7.83 42.80
C ARG A 125 -19.36 -7.97 42.24
N TRP A 126 -19.72 -7.16 41.24
CA TRP A 126 -21.04 -7.19 40.61
C TRP A 126 -21.29 -8.52 39.87
N LEU A 127 -20.28 -9.04 39.17
CA LEU A 127 -20.39 -10.32 38.48
C LEU A 127 -20.46 -11.51 39.46
N GLY A 128 -19.69 -11.47 40.55
CA GLY A 128 -19.79 -12.47 41.63
C GLY A 128 -21.16 -12.49 42.30
N ALA A 129 -21.75 -11.32 42.53
CA ALA A 129 -23.11 -11.17 43.06
C ALA A 129 -24.21 -11.42 42.01
N LYS A 130 -23.85 -11.62 40.73
CA LYS A 130 -24.78 -11.71 39.58
C LYS A 130 -25.80 -10.57 39.52
N GLN A 131 -25.44 -9.41 40.03
CA GLN A 131 -26.33 -8.25 40.13
C GLN A 131 -25.72 -7.08 39.37
N ARG A 132 -26.47 -6.56 38.39
CA ARG A 132 -26.11 -5.31 37.72
C ARG A 132 -26.52 -4.14 38.63
N PRO A 133 -25.58 -3.29 39.07
CA PRO A 133 -25.90 -2.14 39.92
C PRO A 133 -26.65 -1.06 39.14
N GLU A 134 -27.44 -0.26 39.85
CA GLU A 134 -28.17 0.88 39.29
C GLU A 134 -27.23 2.05 38.97
N TRP A 135 -27.69 2.99 38.14
CA TRP A 135 -26.85 4.12 37.73
C TRP A 135 -26.36 4.97 38.92
N GLY A 136 -27.17 5.11 39.97
CA GLY A 136 -26.80 5.85 41.18
C GLY A 136 -25.55 5.31 41.88
N ASP A 137 -25.39 3.99 41.89
CA ASP A 137 -24.27 3.31 42.55
C ASP A 137 -22.95 3.44 41.78
N ILE A 138 -23.02 3.69 40.47
CA ILE A 138 -21.86 3.76 39.58
C ILE A 138 -21.51 5.18 39.11
N ALA A 139 -22.35 6.18 39.42
CA ALA A 139 -22.16 7.55 38.98
C ALA A 139 -20.80 8.12 39.43
N GLY A 140 -20.31 7.70 40.61
CA GLY A 140 -18.99 8.07 41.14
C GLY A 140 -17.80 7.26 40.58
N CYS A 141 -18.04 6.19 39.83
CA CYS A 141 -16.97 5.33 39.32
C CYS A 141 -16.23 5.95 38.12
N SER A 142 -15.05 5.39 37.82
CA SER A 142 -14.22 5.82 36.70
C SER A 142 -14.86 5.57 35.33
N VAL A 143 -14.32 6.23 34.29
CA VAL A 143 -14.77 6.03 32.90
C VAL A 143 -14.58 4.58 32.44
N ALA A 144 -13.51 3.92 32.91
CA ALA A 144 -13.24 2.53 32.57
C ALA A 144 -14.31 1.60 33.17
N THR A 145 -14.62 1.78 34.46
CA THR A 145 -15.66 1.01 35.15
C THR A 145 -17.04 1.24 34.53
N LYS A 146 -17.41 2.50 34.24
CA LYS A 146 -18.66 2.83 33.54
C LYS A 146 -18.72 2.19 32.15
N GLY A 147 -17.59 2.18 31.44
CA GLY A 147 -17.45 1.54 30.14
C GLY A 147 -17.65 0.03 30.17
N LEU A 148 -17.26 -0.64 31.26
CA LEU A 148 -17.52 -2.06 31.51
C LEU A 148 -18.96 -2.31 31.96
N TRP A 149 -19.52 -1.46 32.84
CA TRP A 149 -20.92 -1.52 33.25
C TRP A 149 -21.89 -1.42 32.06
N SER A 150 -21.61 -0.54 31.08
CA SER A 150 -22.42 -0.45 29.85
C SER A 150 -22.46 -1.77 29.06
N LYS A 151 -21.46 -2.62 29.26
CA LYS A 151 -21.25 -3.91 28.59
C LYS A 151 -21.50 -5.09 29.52
N PHE A 152 -22.15 -4.89 30.67
CA PHE A 152 -22.31 -5.90 31.73
C PHE A 152 -22.80 -7.26 31.20
N ASN A 153 -23.79 -7.27 30.30
CA ASN A 153 -24.37 -8.49 29.73
C ASN A 153 -23.40 -9.28 28.83
N THR A 154 -22.27 -8.69 28.45
CA THR A 154 -21.22 -9.34 27.65
C THR A 154 -20.03 -9.77 28.50
N LEU A 155 -20.06 -9.53 29.81
CA LEU A 155 -18.98 -9.88 30.73
C LEU A 155 -19.24 -11.22 31.41
N ARG A 156 -18.17 -11.95 31.71
CA ARG A 156 -18.21 -13.17 32.51
C ARG A 156 -16.95 -13.32 33.36
N LEU A 157 -17.04 -14.14 34.39
CA LEU A 157 -15.88 -14.67 35.11
C LEU A 157 -15.63 -16.10 34.62
N SER A 158 -14.42 -16.38 34.16
CA SER A 158 -13.97 -17.72 33.76
C SER A 158 -12.69 -18.01 34.53
N GLU A 159 -12.69 -19.05 35.38
CA GLU A 159 -11.55 -19.40 36.24
C GLU A 159 -11.05 -18.21 37.09
N GLY A 160 -11.98 -17.39 37.60
CA GLY A 160 -11.66 -16.19 38.38
C GLY A 160 -11.26 -14.96 37.56
N VAL A 161 -11.02 -15.11 36.25
CA VAL A 161 -10.59 -14.01 35.37
C VAL A 161 -11.78 -13.37 34.65
N LEU A 162 -11.81 -12.02 34.67
CA LEU A 162 -12.79 -11.21 33.96
C LEU A 162 -12.56 -11.26 32.44
N GLN A 163 -13.59 -11.70 31.72
CA GLN A 163 -13.60 -11.78 30.27
C GLN A 163 -14.81 -11.04 29.68
N ARG A 164 -14.68 -10.61 28.42
CA ARG A 164 -15.71 -9.95 27.63
C ARG A 164 -15.95 -10.69 26.32
N ALA A 165 -17.21 -10.93 25.97
CA ALA A 165 -17.60 -11.41 24.65
C ALA A 165 -17.37 -10.32 23.59
N TRP A 166 -16.74 -10.71 22.49
CA TRP A 166 -16.52 -9.87 21.33
C TRP A 166 -16.82 -10.65 20.06
N LYS A 167 -17.71 -10.10 19.24
CA LYS A 167 -17.99 -10.62 17.89
C LYS A 167 -16.99 -10.05 16.92
N GLU A 168 -16.23 -10.92 16.28
CA GLU A 168 -15.31 -10.52 15.22
C GLU A 168 -16.11 -10.01 14.01
N PRO A 169 -15.93 -8.75 13.56
CA PRO A 169 -16.77 -8.18 12.49
C PRO A 169 -16.63 -8.89 11.13
N ALA A 170 -15.49 -9.54 10.88
CA ALA A 170 -15.19 -10.15 9.60
C ALA A 170 -15.79 -11.57 9.46
N THR A 171 -15.78 -12.34 10.55
CA THR A 171 -16.19 -13.76 10.57
C THR A 171 -17.53 -13.97 11.26
N GLY A 172 -17.95 -13.04 12.12
CA GLY A 172 -19.11 -13.18 12.99
C GLY A 172 -18.87 -14.10 14.20
N GLU A 173 -17.65 -14.61 14.39
CA GLU A 173 -17.30 -15.52 15.48
C GLU A 173 -17.34 -14.80 16.84
N ASP A 174 -17.95 -15.46 17.83
CA ASP A 174 -17.91 -15.05 19.22
C ASP A 174 -16.56 -15.44 19.84
N ARG A 175 -15.81 -14.45 20.32
CA ARG A 175 -14.53 -14.65 21.02
C ARG A 175 -14.57 -14.04 22.41
N TRP A 176 -13.89 -14.70 23.35
CA TRP A 176 -13.74 -14.20 24.71
C TRP A 176 -12.41 -13.50 24.86
N GLN A 177 -12.45 -12.23 25.25
CA GLN A 177 -11.29 -11.39 25.48
C GLN A 177 -11.07 -11.19 26.97
N VAL A 178 -9.86 -11.39 27.46
CA VAL A 178 -9.47 -11.07 28.83
C VAL A 178 -9.46 -9.55 29.01
N VAL A 179 -10.09 -9.08 30.09
CA VAL A 179 -10.07 -7.66 30.43
C VAL A 179 -8.75 -7.33 31.13
N VAL A 180 -7.92 -6.48 30.53
CA VAL A 180 -6.54 -6.29 30.99
C VAL A 180 -6.46 -5.25 32.11
N PRO A 181 -5.95 -5.61 33.31
CA PRO A 181 -5.69 -4.65 34.39
C PRO A 181 -4.58 -3.69 34.00
N LYS A 182 -4.59 -2.46 34.56
CA LYS A 182 -3.64 -1.38 34.22
C LYS A 182 -2.19 -1.84 34.28
N ALA A 183 -1.82 -2.59 35.31
CA ALA A 183 -0.46 -3.08 35.54
C ALA A 183 0.06 -3.99 34.41
N MET A 184 -0.81 -4.72 33.71
CA MET A 184 -0.42 -5.69 32.69
C MET A 184 -0.50 -5.14 31.25
N ARG A 185 -1.04 -3.93 31.06
CA ARG A 185 -1.25 -3.36 29.72
C ARG A 185 0.05 -3.19 28.95
N GLU A 186 1.12 -2.75 29.60
CA GLU A 186 2.42 -2.53 28.94
C GLU A 186 3.05 -3.84 28.47
N ALA A 187 2.96 -4.90 29.28
CA ALA A 187 3.42 -6.24 28.90
C ALA A 187 2.63 -6.77 27.68
N VAL A 188 1.30 -6.64 27.70
CA VAL A 188 0.44 -7.03 26.57
C VAL A 188 0.76 -6.23 25.31
N LEU A 189 0.94 -4.91 25.44
CA LEU A 189 1.28 -4.03 24.32
C LEU A 189 2.63 -4.40 23.71
N THR A 190 3.65 -4.63 24.53
CA THR A 190 4.98 -5.05 24.09
C THR A 190 4.91 -6.36 23.31
N ALA A 191 4.22 -7.36 23.85
CA ALA A 191 4.08 -8.66 23.20
C ALA A 191 3.26 -8.61 21.90
N CYS A 192 2.22 -7.77 21.84
CA CYS A 192 1.40 -7.58 20.64
C CYS A 192 2.10 -6.75 19.55
N HIS A 193 2.86 -5.73 19.95
CA HIS A 193 3.59 -4.84 19.04
C HIS A 193 4.79 -5.54 18.42
N GLY A 194 5.51 -6.32 19.22
CA GLY A 194 6.55 -7.21 18.75
C GLY A 194 7.51 -7.55 19.88
N SER A 195 7.47 -8.79 20.36
CA SER A 195 8.53 -9.34 21.21
C SER A 195 9.74 -9.74 20.35
N THR A 196 10.90 -9.91 20.99
CA THR A 196 12.18 -10.31 20.40
C THR A 196 12.00 -11.34 19.28
N GLY A 197 12.29 -10.96 18.03
CA GLY A 197 12.14 -11.82 16.84
C GLY A 197 10.92 -11.54 15.96
N THR A 198 9.98 -10.68 16.36
CA THR A 198 8.85 -10.24 15.51
C THR A 198 9.05 -8.81 15.00
N CYS A 199 8.79 -8.58 13.71
CA CYS A 199 8.83 -7.25 13.10
C CYS A 199 7.82 -6.32 13.79
N HIS A 200 8.32 -5.26 14.44
CA HIS A 200 7.53 -4.22 15.10
C HIS A 200 6.30 -3.78 14.28
N PHE A 201 5.13 -4.26 14.68
CA PHE A 201 3.89 -4.06 13.93
C PHE A 201 3.42 -2.62 14.04
N GLY A 202 2.92 -2.08 12.92
CA GLY A 202 2.20 -0.81 12.92
C GLY A 202 0.84 -0.91 13.63
N VAL A 203 0.29 0.23 14.04
CA VAL A 203 -0.94 0.38 14.84
C VAL A 203 -2.06 -0.57 14.42
N SER A 204 -2.41 -0.63 13.14
CA SER A 204 -3.51 -1.47 12.65
C SER A 204 -3.27 -2.97 12.90
N LYS A 205 -2.04 -3.44 12.67
CA LYS A 205 -1.67 -4.85 12.88
C LYS A 205 -1.62 -5.17 14.38
N THR A 206 -1.05 -4.29 15.19
CA THR A 206 -1.02 -4.43 16.66
C THR A 206 -2.43 -4.47 17.25
N LEU A 207 -3.34 -3.60 16.79
CA LEU A 207 -4.74 -3.61 17.23
C LEU A 207 -5.47 -4.88 16.84
N ARG A 208 -5.23 -5.39 15.62
CA ARG A 208 -5.83 -6.64 15.17
C ARG A 208 -5.40 -7.78 16.07
N ARG A 209 -4.11 -7.87 16.40
CA ARG A 209 -3.56 -8.91 17.30
C ARG A 209 -4.10 -8.79 18.73
N LEU A 210 -4.10 -7.58 19.29
CA LEU A 210 -4.64 -7.32 20.63
C LEU A 210 -6.10 -7.78 20.75
N ARG A 211 -6.94 -7.47 19.75
CA ARG A 211 -8.36 -7.85 19.73
C ARG A 211 -8.60 -9.35 19.60
N GLN A 212 -7.59 -10.17 19.33
CA GLN A 212 -7.79 -11.62 19.29
C GLN A 212 -8.01 -12.21 20.69
N GLY A 213 -7.51 -11.58 21.76
CA GLY A 213 -7.59 -12.13 23.11
C GLY A 213 -7.69 -11.12 24.25
N PHE A 214 -7.47 -9.82 24.01
CA PHE A 214 -7.37 -8.81 25.06
C PHE A 214 -8.32 -7.64 24.84
N TYR A 215 -8.73 -7.00 25.95
CA TYR A 215 -9.58 -5.81 25.91
C TYR A 215 -9.36 -4.90 27.11
N TRP A 216 -9.37 -3.59 26.88
CA TRP A 216 -9.64 -2.58 27.92
C TRP A 216 -10.22 -1.31 27.29
N GLY A 217 -10.73 -0.40 28.12
CA GLY A 217 -11.25 0.89 27.66
C GLY A 217 -10.14 1.73 27.01
N GLN A 218 -10.42 2.36 25.86
CA GLN A 218 -9.47 3.20 25.12
C GLN A 218 -8.19 2.50 24.62
N HIS A 219 -8.15 1.16 24.55
CA HIS A 219 -6.98 0.41 24.05
C HIS A 219 -6.45 0.87 22.67
N ARG A 220 -7.31 1.47 21.82
CA ARG A 220 -6.89 2.08 20.57
C ARG A 220 -5.87 3.20 20.76
N ARG A 221 -6.16 4.14 21.67
CA ARG A 221 -5.28 5.28 21.96
C ARG A 221 -3.96 4.79 22.55
N ASP A 222 -4.04 3.86 23.49
CA ASP A 222 -2.86 3.27 24.13
C ASP A 222 -1.94 2.57 23.12
N VAL A 223 -2.49 1.85 22.14
CA VAL A 223 -1.70 1.23 21.05
C VAL A 223 -1.08 2.29 20.13
N GLU A 224 -1.83 3.33 19.76
CA GLU A 224 -1.32 4.43 18.94
C GLU A 224 -0.14 5.13 19.62
N ASP A 225 -0.28 5.46 20.90
CA ASP A 225 0.75 6.12 21.70
C ASP A 225 1.95 5.19 21.96
N PHE A 226 1.71 3.90 22.19
CA PHE A 226 2.79 2.90 22.33
C PHE A 226 3.61 2.77 21.04
N CYS A 227 2.95 2.63 19.88
CA CYS A 227 3.64 2.52 18.59
C CYS A 227 4.41 3.82 18.25
N ARG A 228 3.91 4.99 18.69
CA ARG A 228 4.59 6.28 18.48
C ARG A 228 5.85 6.41 19.34
N ARG A 229 5.83 5.89 20.57
CA ARG A 229 6.96 5.92 21.52
C ARG A 229 7.97 4.79 21.31
N CYS A 230 7.76 3.89 20.36
CA CYS A 230 8.68 2.81 20.09
C CYS A 230 9.93 3.32 19.35
N ASP A 231 11.08 3.30 20.02
CA ASP A 231 12.37 3.78 19.47
C ASP A 231 12.77 3.04 18.19
N ALA A 232 12.58 1.72 18.14
CA ALA A 232 12.89 0.91 16.96
C ALA A 232 12.03 1.32 15.74
N CYS A 233 10.74 1.58 15.95
CA CYS A 233 9.85 2.09 14.91
C CYS A 233 10.22 3.50 14.47
N ALA A 234 10.54 4.38 15.43
CA ALA A 234 10.91 5.76 15.16
C ALA A 234 12.22 5.86 14.37
N ALA A 235 13.22 5.06 14.74
CA ALA A 235 14.49 4.97 14.02
C ALA A 235 14.31 4.51 12.56
N TYR A 236 13.40 3.55 12.31
CA TYR A 236 13.15 3.05 10.97
C TYR A 236 12.38 4.02 10.07
N LYS A 237 11.39 4.75 10.62
CA LYS A 237 10.49 5.59 9.81
C LYS A 237 11.15 6.83 9.23
N GLY A 238 12.32 7.23 9.72
CA GLY A 238 13.01 8.44 9.30
C GLY A 238 12.18 9.71 9.59
N PRO A 239 12.75 10.91 9.36
CA PRO A 239 12.01 12.15 9.54
C PRO A 239 10.79 12.20 8.60
N LEU A 240 9.63 12.56 9.18
CA LEU A 240 8.35 12.71 8.49
C LEU A 240 8.37 13.76 7.38
N ASP A 241 9.37 14.65 7.41
CA ASP A 241 9.48 15.78 6.49
C ASP A 241 10.30 15.39 5.25
N ARG A 242 9.76 14.46 4.46
CA ARG A 242 10.08 14.46 3.03
C ARG A 242 9.27 15.60 2.44
N SER A 243 9.86 16.79 2.41
CA SER A 243 9.39 17.85 1.53
C SER A 243 9.24 17.24 0.15
N HIS A 244 7.99 17.01 -0.27
CA HIS A 244 7.68 16.75 -1.66
C HIS A 244 8.02 18.06 -2.36
N ALA A 245 9.28 18.20 -2.78
CA ALA A 245 9.72 19.34 -3.54
C ALA A 245 8.79 19.46 -4.74
N GLU A 246 8.21 20.65 -4.90
CA GLU A 246 7.20 20.92 -5.91
C GLU A 246 7.75 20.57 -7.30
N LEU A 247 6.97 19.80 -8.07
CA LEU A 247 7.35 19.39 -9.42
C LEU A 247 7.43 20.64 -10.31
N GLN A 248 8.64 21.12 -10.57
CA GLN A 248 8.82 22.26 -11.46
C GLN A 248 8.67 21.83 -12.92
N GLN A 249 7.85 22.59 -13.65
CA GLN A 249 7.83 22.53 -15.11
C GLN A 249 9.07 23.23 -15.63
N GLN A 250 9.86 22.54 -16.44
CA GLN A 250 10.94 23.18 -17.15
C GLN A 250 10.34 23.84 -18.40
N ALA A 251 10.52 25.15 -18.51
CA ALA A 251 10.14 25.88 -19.71
C ALA A 251 11.06 25.43 -20.85
N VAL A 252 10.46 25.03 -21.97
CA VAL A 252 11.12 24.71 -23.24
C VAL A 252 10.38 25.54 -24.28
N GLY A 253 11.11 26.30 -25.09
CA GLY A 253 10.58 27.29 -26.02
C GLY A 253 10.54 26.86 -27.49
N ALA A 254 11.29 25.81 -27.88
CA ALA A 254 11.34 25.34 -29.26
C ALA A 254 11.45 23.81 -29.40
N PRO A 255 11.02 23.22 -30.55
CA PRO A 255 11.29 21.82 -30.88
C PRO A 255 12.78 21.51 -30.83
N MET A 256 13.15 20.34 -30.32
CA MET A 256 14.54 19.86 -30.22
C MET A 256 15.44 20.68 -29.27
N GLU A 257 14.92 21.68 -28.56
CA GLU A 257 15.67 22.36 -27.51
C GLU A 257 16.00 21.38 -26.36
N ARG A 258 15.11 20.43 -26.07
CA ARG A 258 15.36 19.39 -25.08
C ARG A 258 14.71 18.07 -25.44
N VAL A 259 15.51 17.02 -25.44
CA VAL A 259 15.06 15.64 -25.62
C VAL A 259 15.36 14.86 -24.35
N ALA A 260 14.38 14.17 -23.76
CA ALA A 260 14.70 13.15 -22.75
C ALA A 260 14.76 11.78 -23.37
N VAL A 261 15.68 11.00 -22.83
CA VAL A 261 15.96 9.63 -23.21
C VAL A 261 15.87 8.74 -21.98
N ASP A 262 15.21 7.61 -22.13
CA ASP A 262 15.10 6.59 -21.09
C ASP A 262 15.18 5.21 -21.77
N ILE A 263 15.74 4.23 -21.05
CA ILE A 263 16.05 2.90 -21.59
C ILE A 263 15.25 1.88 -20.80
N MET A 264 14.42 1.12 -21.51
CA MET A 264 13.65 0.02 -20.96
C MET A 264 14.33 -1.32 -21.21
N GLY A 265 14.30 -2.19 -20.21
CA GLY A 265 14.77 -3.57 -20.31
C GLY A 265 15.42 -4.02 -19.01
N PRO A 266 16.16 -5.15 -19.04
CA PRO A 266 16.37 -6.01 -20.20
C PRO A 266 15.12 -6.81 -20.62
N PHE A 267 14.91 -6.95 -21.93
CA PHE A 267 13.89 -7.80 -22.56
C PHE A 267 14.53 -9.09 -23.12
N PRO A 268 13.74 -10.08 -23.58
CA PRO A 268 14.26 -11.19 -24.37
C PRO A 268 15.02 -10.72 -25.60
N ILE A 269 16.10 -11.43 -25.95
CA ILE A 269 16.93 -11.09 -27.10
C ILE A 269 16.13 -11.41 -28.38
N THR A 270 15.93 -10.40 -29.22
CA THR A 270 15.31 -10.55 -30.55
C THR A 270 16.25 -11.28 -31.51
N GLU A 271 15.75 -11.77 -32.65
CA GLU A 271 16.58 -12.37 -33.73
C GLU A 271 17.70 -11.44 -34.21
N ARG A 272 17.50 -10.12 -34.10
CA ARG A 272 18.49 -9.09 -34.46
C ARG A 272 19.46 -8.75 -33.32
N GLY A 273 19.42 -9.47 -32.20
CA GLY A 273 20.29 -9.25 -31.04
C GLY A 273 19.86 -8.11 -30.11
N ASN A 274 18.72 -7.46 -30.36
CA ASN A 274 18.25 -6.37 -29.49
C ASN A 274 17.66 -6.89 -28.18
N ARG A 275 17.97 -6.18 -27.08
CA ARG A 275 17.58 -6.55 -25.71
C ARG A 275 16.93 -5.40 -24.94
N PHE A 276 17.06 -4.17 -25.43
CA PHE A 276 16.53 -2.97 -24.77
C PHE A 276 15.75 -2.12 -25.75
N VAL A 277 14.93 -1.22 -25.21
CA VAL A 277 14.21 -0.21 -25.98
C VAL A 277 14.60 1.16 -25.45
N LEU A 278 15.24 1.97 -26.29
CA LEU A 278 15.51 3.38 -26.04
C LEU A 278 14.27 4.17 -26.43
N ALA A 279 13.63 4.85 -25.50
CA ALA A 279 12.63 5.86 -25.83
C ALA A 279 13.26 7.25 -25.77
N ALA A 280 13.01 8.05 -26.81
CA ALA A 280 13.41 9.44 -26.90
C ALA A 280 12.16 10.30 -27.08
N MET A 281 12.07 11.45 -26.41
CA MET A 281 10.94 12.36 -26.59
C MET A 281 11.39 13.81 -26.51
N ASP A 282 10.96 14.60 -27.49
CA ASP A 282 11.10 16.05 -27.46
C ASP A 282 10.15 16.68 -26.44
N TYR A 283 10.68 17.56 -25.59
CA TYR A 283 9.89 18.19 -24.53
C TYR A 283 8.92 19.23 -25.06
N PHE A 284 9.20 19.89 -26.18
CA PHE A 284 8.33 20.95 -26.67
C PHE A 284 7.09 20.37 -27.38
N THR A 285 7.32 19.55 -28.40
CA THR A 285 6.27 18.93 -29.21
C THR A 285 5.61 17.72 -28.54
N LYS A 286 6.26 17.14 -27.52
CA LYS A 286 5.89 15.85 -26.90
C LYS A 286 5.95 14.66 -27.87
N TRP A 287 6.69 14.77 -28.97
CA TRP A 287 6.85 13.71 -29.96
C TRP A 287 7.72 12.56 -29.42
N PRO A 288 7.18 11.32 -29.30
CA PRO A 288 7.94 10.17 -28.84
C PRO A 288 8.50 9.33 -30.00
N GLU A 289 9.73 8.84 -29.85
CA GLU A 289 10.32 7.79 -30.68
C GLU A 289 10.85 6.64 -29.81
N ALA A 290 10.89 5.44 -30.38
CA ALA A 290 11.39 4.25 -29.71
C ALA A 290 12.31 3.46 -30.65
N TYR A 291 13.47 3.05 -30.15
CA TYR A 291 14.48 2.29 -30.90
C TYR A 291 14.84 1.02 -30.15
N ALA A 292 14.90 -0.10 -30.87
CA ALA A 292 15.40 -1.36 -30.33
C ALA A 292 16.94 -1.36 -30.36
N ILE A 293 17.58 -1.61 -29.22
CA ILE A 293 19.04 -1.58 -29.08
C ILE A 293 19.57 -2.86 -28.39
N PRO A 294 20.80 -3.33 -28.69
CA PRO A 294 21.38 -4.54 -28.11
C PRO A 294 21.85 -4.36 -26.66
N ASN A 295 22.33 -3.17 -26.29
CA ASN A 295 22.87 -2.88 -24.96
C ASN A 295 22.53 -1.43 -24.54
N GLN A 296 22.88 -1.04 -23.31
CA GLN A 296 22.66 0.30 -22.75
C GLN A 296 23.94 1.17 -22.81
N GLU A 297 24.89 0.85 -23.67
CA GLU A 297 26.15 1.58 -23.78
C GLU A 297 25.93 2.92 -24.48
N ALA A 298 26.69 3.94 -24.05
CA ALA A 298 26.55 5.30 -24.56
C ALA A 298 26.75 5.38 -26.08
N GLU A 299 27.66 4.58 -26.64
CA GLU A 299 27.93 4.52 -28.08
C GLU A 299 26.71 4.02 -28.86
N THR A 300 26.14 2.89 -28.47
CA THR A 300 24.94 2.31 -29.09
C THR A 300 23.73 3.24 -28.98
N VAL A 301 23.55 3.90 -27.83
CA VAL A 301 22.47 4.88 -27.63
C VAL A 301 22.69 6.11 -28.51
N SER A 302 23.93 6.60 -28.61
CA SER A 302 24.26 7.74 -29.47
C SER A 302 23.99 7.46 -30.95
N GLU A 303 24.33 6.26 -31.42
CA GLU A 303 24.09 5.82 -32.80
C GLU A 303 22.60 5.78 -33.12
N ALA A 304 21.79 5.15 -32.26
CA ALA A 304 20.34 5.09 -32.45
C ALA A 304 19.68 6.48 -32.49
N LEU A 305 20.13 7.42 -31.66
CA LEU A 305 19.61 8.79 -31.65
C LEU A 305 20.02 9.58 -32.90
N VAL A 306 21.28 9.43 -33.34
CA VAL A 306 21.81 10.12 -34.51
C VAL A 306 21.10 9.63 -35.77
N GLU A 307 21.05 8.31 -36.00
CA GLU A 307 20.40 7.72 -37.18
C GLU A 307 18.88 7.90 -37.18
N GLY A 308 18.27 7.92 -35.99
CA GLY A 308 16.84 8.10 -35.83
C GLY A 308 16.42 9.56 -35.74
N MET A 309 16.19 10.04 -34.51
CA MET A 309 15.56 11.32 -34.23
C MET A 309 16.35 12.49 -34.81
N PHE A 310 17.68 12.51 -34.64
CA PHE A 310 18.49 13.68 -34.99
C PHE A 310 18.68 13.85 -36.49
N SER A 311 18.79 12.76 -37.25
CA SER A 311 18.83 12.82 -38.72
C SER A 311 17.52 13.32 -39.32
N ARG A 312 16.39 13.13 -38.64
CA ARG A 312 15.06 13.52 -39.14
C ARG A 312 14.61 14.91 -38.71
N PHE A 313 14.86 15.28 -37.45
CA PHE A 313 14.34 16.51 -36.86
C PHE A 313 15.41 17.55 -36.52
N GLY A 314 16.68 17.20 -36.71
CA GLY A 314 17.80 18.03 -36.30
C GLY A 314 18.34 17.67 -34.91
N MET A 315 19.49 18.24 -34.57
CA MET A 315 20.21 17.91 -33.35
C MET A 315 19.57 18.59 -32.13
N ALA A 316 19.48 17.84 -31.03
CA ALA A 316 18.92 18.37 -29.79
C ALA A 316 19.92 19.24 -29.02
N GLU A 317 19.50 20.43 -28.55
CA GLU A 317 20.40 21.30 -27.78
C GLU A 317 20.78 20.70 -26.43
N VAL A 318 19.85 19.98 -25.78
CA VAL A 318 20.07 19.28 -24.51
C VAL A 318 19.43 17.89 -24.54
N VAL A 319 20.24 16.86 -24.26
CA VAL A 319 19.77 15.49 -23.98
C VAL A 319 19.74 15.26 -22.47
N HIS A 320 18.63 14.75 -21.95
CA HIS A 320 18.43 14.47 -20.53
C HIS A 320 18.11 12.99 -20.27
N SER A 321 18.80 12.36 -19.31
CA SER A 321 18.61 10.94 -18.97
C SER A 321 18.45 10.73 -17.46
N ASP A 322 17.68 9.70 -17.07
CA ASP A 322 17.46 9.33 -15.68
C ASP A 322 18.48 8.29 -15.14
N GLN A 323 19.33 7.71 -15.99
CA GLN A 323 20.45 6.83 -15.59
C GLN A 323 21.59 7.56 -14.87
N GLY A 324 21.47 8.88 -14.69
CA GLY A 324 22.37 9.72 -13.91
C GLY A 324 23.47 10.41 -14.71
N ARG A 325 24.12 11.38 -14.07
CA ARG A 325 25.10 12.30 -14.69
C ARG A 325 26.29 11.62 -15.36
N ASN A 326 26.69 10.45 -14.85
CA ASN A 326 27.81 9.69 -15.42
C ASN A 326 27.46 9.11 -16.79
N PHE A 327 26.22 8.67 -16.97
CA PHE A 327 25.73 8.19 -18.26
C PHE A 327 25.53 9.36 -19.22
N GLU A 328 24.91 10.46 -18.77
CA GLU A 328 24.75 11.68 -19.57
C GLU A 328 26.11 12.15 -20.12
N SER A 329 27.14 12.29 -19.28
CA SER A 329 28.48 12.71 -19.73
C SER A 329 29.09 11.79 -20.79
N LYS A 330 28.95 10.47 -20.64
CA LYS A 330 29.45 9.50 -21.63
C LYS A 330 28.67 9.56 -22.94
N LEU A 331 27.35 9.70 -22.86
CA LEU A 331 26.46 9.85 -24.02
C LEU A 331 26.77 11.13 -24.79
N PHE A 332 26.95 12.25 -24.07
CA PHE A 332 27.37 13.51 -24.68
C PHE A 332 28.73 13.39 -25.37
N ALA A 333 29.70 12.73 -24.75
CA ALA A 333 31.01 12.51 -25.37
C ALA A 333 30.89 11.70 -26.68
N ALA A 334 30.14 10.59 -26.66
CA ALA A 334 29.90 9.76 -27.85
C ALA A 334 29.16 10.51 -28.98
N LEU A 335 28.15 11.33 -28.62
CA LEU A 335 27.44 12.19 -29.57
C LEU A 335 28.37 13.25 -30.19
N CYS A 336 29.23 13.89 -29.38
CA CYS A 336 30.19 14.89 -29.87
C CYS A 336 31.20 14.28 -30.85
N GLU A 337 31.71 13.09 -30.53
CA GLU A 337 32.67 12.37 -31.36
C GLU A 337 32.05 11.97 -32.70
N ARG A 338 30.82 11.46 -32.70
CA ARG A 338 30.12 11.07 -33.93
C ARG A 338 29.69 12.24 -34.81
N LEU A 339 29.28 13.36 -34.21
CA LEU A 339 28.80 14.53 -34.94
C LEU A 339 29.92 15.51 -35.31
N GLY A 340 31.15 15.31 -34.80
CA GLY A 340 32.26 16.23 -35.01
C GLY A 340 32.04 17.63 -34.41
N MET A 341 31.20 17.74 -33.37
CA MET A 341 30.79 19.01 -32.77
C MET A 341 30.97 19.01 -31.26
N HIS A 342 31.34 20.17 -30.69
CA HIS A 342 31.35 20.39 -29.25
C HIS A 342 29.94 20.76 -28.75
N LEU A 343 29.23 19.80 -28.14
CA LEU A 343 27.97 20.06 -27.43
C LEU A 343 28.25 20.68 -26.06
N ARG A 344 27.39 21.61 -25.61
CA ARG A 344 27.47 22.13 -24.23
C ARG A 344 26.85 21.11 -23.28
N PRO A 345 27.58 20.62 -22.26
CA PRO A 345 26.97 19.80 -21.22
C PRO A 345 25.97 20.64 -20.42
N CYS A 346 25.01 19.98 -19.78
CA CYS A 346 24.04 20.62 -18.89
C CYS A 346 24.76 21.23 -17.66
N VAL A 347 25.24 22.46 -17.78
CA VAL A 347 25.76 23.26 -16.66
C VAL A 347 24.59 23.88 -15.93
N ASN A 348 23.92 23.09 -15.09
CA ASN A 348 23.18 23.64 -13.95
C ASN A 348 23.30 22.69 -12.78
N GLY A 349 24.08 23.12 -11.78
CA GLY A 349 24.36 22.43 -10.51
C GLY A 349 23.15 22.27 -9.58
N LEU A 350 21.92 22.34 -10.09
CA LEU A 350 20.74 21.90 -9.36
C LEU A 350 20.58 20.41 -9.68
N ALA A 351 20.49 19.57 -8.63
CA ALA A 351 20.18 18.15 -8.76
C ALA A 351 19.11 17.93 -9.84
N CYS A 352 19.34 17.01 -10.78
CA CYS A 352 18.35 16.57 -11.77
C CYS A 352 17.13 16.00 -11.02
N ARG A 353 16.22 16.89 -10.61
CA ARG A 353 14.91 16.54 -10.07
C ARG A 353 14.03 16.23 -11.28
N LYS A 354 13.41 15.05 -11.31
CA LYS A 354 12.57 14.60 -12.44
C LYS A 354 11.53 15.68 -12.76
N PRO A 355 11.61 16.38 -13.91
CA PRO A 355 10.63 17.40 -14.25
C PRO A 355 9.28 16.75 -14.50
N ALA A 356 8.18 17.48 -14.28
CA ALA A 356 6.82 16.98 -14.54
C ALA A 356 6.63 16.41 -15.96
N GLN A 357 7.44 16.87 -16.91
CA GLN A 357 7.41 16.46 -18.32
C GLN A 357 8.12 15.11 -18.56
N HIS A 358 9.05 14.68 -17.68
CA HIS A 358 9.62 13.32 -17.72
C HIS A 358 8.56 12.26 -17.38
N HIS A 359 7.46 12.65 -16.72
CA HIS A 359 6.30 11.78 -16.51
C HIS A 359 5.58 11.42 -17.82
N CYS A 360 5.65 12.28 -18.86
CA CYS A 360 5.09 11.99 -20.18
C CYS A 360 5.84 10.83 -20.86
N ILE A 361 7.18 10.82 -20.75
CA ILE A 361 8.00 9.68 -21.22
C ILE A 361 7.67 8.42 -20.46
N HIS A 362 7.64 8.46 -19.12
CA HIS A 362 7.27 7.28 -18.34
C HIS A 362 5.86 6.77 -18.67
N LYS A 363 4.91 7.65 -18.99
CA LYS A 363 3.56 7.27 -19.46
C LYS A 363 3.59 6.65 -20.86
N ALA A 364 4.33 7.24 -21.80
CA ALA A 364 4.52 6.67 -23.14
C ALA A 364 5.21 5.29 -23.06
N MET A 365 6.17 5.15 -22.15
CA MET A 365 6.85 3.90 -21.84
C MET A 365 5.94 2.87 -21.18
N ALA A 366 5.07 3.28 -20.27
CA ALA A 366 4.06 2.40 -19.69
C ALA A 366 3.13 1.86 -20.79
N LEU A 367 2.70 2.72 -21.71
CA LEU A 367 1.92 2.30 -22.89
C LEU A 367 2.70 1.37 -23.81
N LEU A 368 4.00 1.61 -24.03
CA LEU A 368 4.86 0.71 -24.80
C LEU A 368 4.99 -0.66 -24.11
N LYS A 369 5.14 -0.70 -22.78
CA LYS A 369 5.14 -1.96 -22.01
C LYS A 369 3.81 -2.71 -22.14
N ASP A 370 2.69 -1.99 -22.14
CA ASP A 370 1.36 -2.58 -22.32
C ASP A 370 1.14 -3.11 -23.75
N LEU A 371 1.65 -2.40 -24.77
CA LEU A 371 1.59 -2.80 -26.17
C LEU A 371 2.48 -4.00 -26.50
N ILE A 372 3.64 -4.09 -25.86
CA ILE A 372 4.62 -5.18 -26.07
C ILE A 372 4.15 -6.48 -25.40
N GLY A 373 3.19 -6.41 -24.48
CA GLY A 373 2.55 -7.57 -23.84
C GLY A 373 3.49 -8.39 -22.93
N PRO A 374 2.97 -9.37 -22.15
CA PRO A 374 3.82 -10.24 -21.33
C PRO A 374 4.53 -11.28 -22.19
N TRP A 375 5.86 -11.30 -22.15
CA TRP A 375 6.67 -12.31 -22.81
C TRP A 375 6.78 -13.59 -21.97
N PRO A 376 6.73 -14.78 -22.59
CA PRO A 376 7.07 -16.03 -21.92
C PRO A 376 8.56 -16.00 -21.55
N SER A 377 8.86 -16.27 -20.29
CA SER A 377 10.22 -16.47 -19.81
C SER A 377 10.79 -17.76 -20.41
N SER A 378 11.86 -17.63 -21.19
CA SER A 378 12.71 -18.74 -21.67
C SER A 378 13.45 -19.41 -20.53
#